data_AF-A0A3C0DJA0-F1
#
_entry.id   AF-A0A3C0DJA0-F1
#
_cell.length_a   1.000
_cell.length_b   1.000
_cell.length_c   1.000
_cell.angle_alpha   90.00
_cell.angle_beta   90.00
_cell.angle_gamma   90.00
#
_symmetry.space_group_name_H-M   'P 1'
#
loop_
_entity.id
_entity.type
_entity.pdbx_description
1 polymer ?
#
loop_
_entity_poly.entity_id
_entity_poly.type
_entity_poly.pdbx_seq_one_letter_code
_entity_poly.pdbx_strand_id
1 'polypeptide(L)'
;ETAAESKISMMVPVRAMQEVFKLLSGAEEERVEVAVSERQIMFRCREASLFSRLITGQFPQYEQVIPKSSATIATINKNDLAAALDRVSLFVSSVRMIVSQGRIQLNANGPDVGDAYEEIEAAIEGPDLEIGFNGKFLIDFLKVTDSETVRMSFNGARTPVLMDTQDDENYLYVVMPLLLSE
;
A
#
# COMPACT_ATOMS: atom_id res chain seq x y z
N GLU A 1 12.88 -37.61 -10.33
CA GLU A 1 13.52 -36.35 -10.74
C GLU A 1 12.87 -35.22 -9.96
N THR A 2 13.68 -34.51 -9.19
CA THR A 2 13.24 -33.36 -8.38
C THR A 2 13.01 -32.20 -9.35
N ALA A 3 11.76 -31.80 -9.54
CA ALA A 3 11.42 -30.62 -10.33
C ALA A 3 12.08 -29.41 -9.65
N ALA A 4 13.10 -28.85 -10.30
CA ALA A 4 13.63 -27.56 -9.92
C ALA A 4 12.50 -26.54 -10.11
N GLU A 5 12.04 -25.92 -9.04
CA GLU A 5 11.12 -24.78 -9.09
C GLU A 5 11.83 -23.65 -9.84
N SER A 6 11.64 -23.59 -11.15
CA SER A 6 12.12 -22.47 -11.96
C SER A 6 11.28 -21.25 -11.61
N LYS A 7 11.87 -20.27 -10.92
CA LYS A 7 11.20 -19.01 -10.61
C LYS A 7 10.83 -18.30 -11.92
N ILE A 8 9.53 -18.23 -12.23
CA ILE A 8 9.03 -17.53 -13.42
C ILE A 8 8.69 -16.09 -13.02
N SER A 9 9.20 -15.11 -13.77
CA SER A 9 8.91 -13.69 -13.59
C SER A 9 8.34 -13.10 -14.87
N MET A 10 7.25 -12.36 -14.77
CA MET A 10 6.56 -11.75 -15.91
C MET A 10 5.78 -10.51 -15.48
N MET A 11 5.51 -9.62 -16.43
CA MET A 11 4.67 -8.44 -16.20
C MET A 11 3.35 -8.59 -16.97
N VAL A 12 2.25 -8.61 -16.22
CA VAL A 12 0.89 -8.74 -16.77
C VAL A 12 0.23 -7.35 -16.80
N PRO A 13 -0.43 -6.95 -17.91
CA PRO A 13 -1.18 -5.71 -17.94
C PRO A 13 -2.27 -5.63 -16.87
N VAL A 14 -2.38 -4.48 -16.21
CA VAL A 14 -3.40 -4.21 -15.18
C VAL A 14 -4.81 -4.53 -15.66
N ARG A 15 -5.13 -4.17 -16.91
CA ARG A 15 -6.45 -4.48 -17.51
C ARG A 15 -6.74 -5.99 -17.54
N ALA A 16 -5.74 -6.82 -17.85
CA ALA A 16 -5.93 -8.27 -17.86
C ALA A 16 -6.22 -8.80 -16.44
N MET A 17 -5.48 -8.31 -15.43
CA MET A 17 -5.73 -8.68 -14.03
C MET A 17 -7.11 -8.21 -13.54
N GLN A 18 -7.58 -7.05 -13.97
CA GLN A 18 -8.93 -6.56 -13.65
C GLN A 18 -10.02 -7.45 -14.25
N GLU A 19 -9.85 -7.91 -15.50
CA GLU A 19 -10.80 -8.84 -16.11
C GLU A 19 -10.78 -10.21 -15.42
N VAL A 20 -9.60 -10.72 -15.03
CA VAL A 20 -9.51 -11.93 -14.20
C VAL A 20 -10.27 -11.74 -12.89
N PHE A 21 -10.05 -10.62 -12.18
CA PHE A 21 -10.76 -10.33 -10.93
C PHE A 21 -12.29 -10.33 -11.10
N LYS A 22 -12.81 -9.73 -12.18
CA LYS A 22 -14.26 -9.74 -12.49
C LYS A 22 -14.78 -11.15 -12.74
N LEU A 23 -14.04 -11.99 -13.45
CA LEU A 23 -14.40 -13.38 -13.72
C LEU A 23 -14.47 -14.20 -12.42
N LEU A 24 -13.60 -13.90 -11.45
CA LEU A 24 -13.57 -14.56 -10.14
C LEU A 24 -14.66 -14.05 -9.19
N SER A 25 -15.00 -12.76 -9.25
CA SER A 25 -15.97 -12.12 -8.35
C SER A 25 -17.40 -12.65 -8.48
N GLY A 26 -17.70 -13.45 -9.52
CA GLY A 26 -18.99 -14.11 -9.73
C GLY A 26 -18.94 -15.64 -9.65
N ALA A 27 -17.80 -16.21 -9.24
CA ALA A 27 -17.56 -17.65 -9.24
C ALA A 27 -17.27 -18.15 -7.82
N GLU A 28 -18.02 -19.17 -7.37
CA GLU A 28 -17.68 -19.98 -6.18
C GLU A 28 -16.46 -20.91 -6.42
N GLU A 29 -15.77 -20.78 -7.56
CA GLU A 29 -14.69 -21.70 -7.91
C GLU A 29 -13.35 -21.27 -7.31
N GLU A 30 -12.71 -22.19 -6.59
CA GLU A 30 -11.49 -21.93 -5.83
C GLU A 30 -10.20 -21.94 -6.67
N ARG A 31 -10.25 -22.34 -7.94
CA ARG A 31 -9.04 -22.62 -8.74
C ARG A 31 -9.03 -21.93 -10.09
N VAL A 32 -7.95 -21.18 -10.32
CA VAL A 32 -7.61 -20.57 -11.61
C VAL A 32 -6.40 -21.29 -12.16
N GLU A 33 -6.51 -21.78 -13.39
CA GLU A 33 -5.34 -22.34 -14.07
C GLU A 33 -4.63 -21.23 -14.85
N VAL A 34 -3.31 -21.18 -14.66
CA VAL A 34 -2.45 -20.19 -15.29
C VAL A 34 -1.47 -20.90 -16.21
N ALA A 35 -1.50 -20.54 -17.49
CA ALA A 35 -0.55 -21.02 -18.48
C ALA A 35 0.23 -19.83 -19.05
N VAL A 36 1.55 -19.98 -19.16
CA VAL A 36 2.45 -18.88 -19.54
C VAL A 36 3.33 -19.32 -20.69
N SER A 37 3.49 -18.44 -21.67
CA SER A 37 4.51 -18.51 -22.72
C SER A 37 5.40 -17.27 -22.66
N GLU A 38 6.42 -17.18 -23.51
CA GLU A 38 7.35 -16.04 -23.54
C GLU A 38 6.66 -14.67 -23.74
N ARG A 39 5.50 -14.63 -24.41
CA ARG A 39 4.85 -13.38 -24.81
C ARG A 39 3.38 -13.28 -24.41
N GLN A 40 2.80 -14.35 -23.88
CA GLN A 40 1.39 -14.40 -23.54
C GLN A 40 1.17 -15.16 -22.23
N ILE A 41 0.16 -14.72 -21.50
CA ILE A 41 -0.40 -15.43 -20.34
C ILE A 41 -1.85 -15.77 -20.64
N MET A 42 -2.26 -16.95 -20.21
CA MET A 42 -3.63 -17.42 -20.25
C MET A 42 -4.11 -17.74 -18.83
N PHE A 43 -5.31 -17.25 -18.50
CA PHE A 43 -6.04 -17.58 -17.29
C PHE A 43 -7.29 -18.35 -17.67
N ARG A 44 -7.48 -19.56 -17.14
CA ARG A 44 -8.70 -20.35 -17.31
C ARG A 44 -9.48 -20.35 -16.00
N CYS A 45 -10.71 -19.83 -16.08
CA CYS A 45 -11.67 -19.75 -14.98
C CYS A 45 -12.97 -20.41 -15.47
N ARG A 46 -13.40 -21.54 -14.90
CA ARG A 46 -14.55 -22.32 -15.39
C ARG A 46 -14.46 -22.62 -16.90
N GLU A 47 -15.36 -22.02 -17.67
CA GLU A 47 -15.52 -22.15 -19.12
C GLU A 47 -14.89 -20.97 -19.89
N ALA A 48 -14.42 -19.94 -19.19
CA ALA A 48 -13.79 -18.77 -19.79
C ALA A 48 -12.27 -18.91 -19.81
N SER A 49 -11.66 -18.56 -20.94
CA SER A 49 -10.22 -18.44 -21.08
C SER A 49 -9.87 -17.01 -21.48
N LEU A 50 -9.10 -16.34 -20.64
CA LEU A 50 -8.60 -14.98 -20.88
C LEU A 50 -7.15 -15.06 -21.34
N PHE A 51 -6.84 -14.42 -22.47
CA PHE A 51 -5.49 -14.31 -22.99
C PHE A 51 -5.03 -12.86 -22.92
N SER A 52 -3.80 -12.64 -22.44
CA SER A 52 -3.15 -11.33 -22.45
C SER A 52 -1.74 -11.42 -23.00
N ARG A 53 -1.32 -10.39 -23.75
CA ARG A 53 0.09 -10.17 -24.04
C ARG A 53 0.81 -9.75 -22.77
N LEU A 54 2.01 -10.28 -22.55
CA LEU A 54 2.90 -9.85 -21.47
C LEU A 54 3.54 -8.50 -21.84
N ILE A 55 3.82 -7.69 -20.82
CA ILE A 55 4.56 -6.44 -20.98
C ILE A 55 6.04 -6.80 -21.15
N THR A 56 6.67 -6.24 -22.17
CA THR A 56 8.12 -6.39 -22.40
C THR A 56 8.88 -5.35 -21.59
N GLY A 57 9.92 -5.78 -20.88
CA GLY A 57 10.79 -4.90 -20.11
C GLY A 57 11.31 -5.60 -18.85
N GLN A 58 12.00 -4.85 -18.01
CA GLN A 58 12.42 -5.30 -16.69
C GLN A 58 11.58 -4.59 -15.63
N PHE A 59 10.96 -5.35 -14.74
CA PHE A 59 10.32 -4.75 -13.57
C PHE A 59 11.41 -4.16 -12.64
N PRO A 60 11.21 -2.97 -12.04
CA PRO A 60 12.18 -2.39 -11.12
C PRO A 60 12.54 -3.34 -9.98
N GLN A 61 13.76 -3.23 -9.45
CA GLN A 61 14.19 -3.99 -8.27
C GLN A 61 13.54 -3.40 -7.01
N TYR A 62 12.26 -3.75 -6.79
CA TYR A 62 11.44 -3.20 -5.71
C TYR A 62 11.95 -3.63 -4.32
N GLU A 63 12.68 -4.76 -4.21
CA GLU A 63 13.24 -5.20 -2.94
C GLU A 63 14.24 -4.17 -2.34
N GLN A 64 14.82 -3.30 -3.17
CA GLN A 64 15.74 -2.27 -2.72
C GLN A 64 15.05 -1.10 -2.01
N VAL A 65 13.76 -0.87 -2.28
CA VAL A 65 13.02 0.25 -1.68
C VAL A 65 12.32 -0.14 -0.37
N ILE A 66 12.28 -1.44 -0.04
CA ILE A 66 11.69 -1.94 1.20
C ILE A 66 12.68 -1.67 2.35
N PRO A 67 12.32 -0.81 3.33
CA PRO A 67 13.18 -0.56 4.48
C PRO A 67 13.42 -1.84 5.28
N LYS A 68 14.68 -2.10 5.67
CA LYS A 68 15.08 -3.28 6.48
C LYS A 68 15.18 -2.99 7.98
N SER A 69 15.12 -1.72 8.34
CA SER A 69 15.16 -1.23 9.71
C SER A 69 14.21 -0.05 9.82
N SER A 70 13.90 0.36 11.05
CA SER A 70 13.09 1.52 11.36
C SER A 70 13.70 2.27 12.54
N ALA A 71 13.78 3.59 12.44
CA ALA A 71 14.17 4.46 13.54
C ALA A 71 12.96 4.79 14.43
N THR A 72 11.79 5.00 13.80
CA THR A 72 10.52 5.26 14.49
C THR A 72 9.48 4.25 14.03
N ILE A 73 8.70 3.71 14.97
CA ILE A 73 7.54 2.85 14.72
C ILE A 73 6.33 3.49 15.39
N ALA A 74 5.25 3.67 14.63
CA ALA A 74 3.96 4.12 15.13
C ALA A 74 2.93 2.99 15.01
N THR A 75 2.33 2.58 16.12
CA THR A 75 1.20 1.64 16.15
C THR A 75 -0.09 2.40 16.43
N ILE A 76 -1.06 2.26 15.53
CA ILE A 76 -2.22 3.15 15.45
C ILE A 76 -3.49 2.30 15.25
N ASN A 77 -4.61 2.71 15.84
CA ASN A 77 -5.90 2.12 15.50
C ASN A 77 -6.23 2.43 14.02
N LYS A 78 -6.53 1.38 13.25
CA LYS A 78 -6.81 1.48 11.81
C LYS A 78 -7.99 2.41 11.53
N ASN A 79 -9.08 2.28 12.29
CA ASN A 79 -10.31 3.03 12.06
C ASN A 79 -10.14 4.50 12.40
N ASP A 80 -9.41 4.82 13.48
CA ASP A 80 -9.13 6.20 13.85
C ASP A 80 -8.26 6.88 12.79
N LEU A 81 -7.22 6.18 12.30
CA LEU A 81 -6.37 6.67 11.22
C LEU A 81 -7.15 6.88 9.91
N ALA A 82 -7.99 5.91 9.53
CA ALA A 82 -8.81 6.00 8.33
C ALA A 82 -9.79 7.18 8.43
N ALA A 83 -10.50 7.31 9.55
CA ALA A 83 -11.49 8.36 9.75
C ALA A 83 -10.84 9.75 9.76
N ALA A 84 -9.68 9.91 10.40
CA ALA A 84 -8.93 11.16 10.39
C ALA A 84 -8.43 11.50 8.98
N LEU A 85 -7.83 10.53 8.27
CA LEU A 85 -7.38 10.71 6.89
C LEU A 85 -8.52 11.08 5.94
N ASP A 86 -9.68 10.44 6.06
CA ASP A 86 -10.86 10.76 5.27
C ASP A 86 -11.31 12.21 5.50
N ARG A 87 -11.28 12.70 6.75
CA ARG A 87 -11.63 14.10 7.09
C ARG A 87 -10.62 15.10 6.57
N VAL A 88 -9.31 14.86 6.75
CA VAL A 88 -8.27 15.80 6.28
C VAL A 88 -8.08 15.76 4.76
N SER A 89 -8.36 14.62 4.11
CA SER A 89 -8.14 14.44 2.67
C SER A 89 -9.34 14.81 1.80
N LEU A 90 -10.42 15.37 2.39
CA LEU A 90 -11.65 15.74 1.66
C LEU A 90 -11.37 16.70 0.49
N PHE A 91 -10.39 17.60 0.65
CA PHE A 91 -10.15 18.69 -0.29
C PHE A 91 -8.72 18.75 -0.83
N VAL A 92 -7.75 18.20 -0.08
CA VAL A 92 -6.33 18.21 -0.47
C VAL A 92 -5.75 16.83 -0.22
N SER A 93 -5.11 16.27 -1.24
CA SER A 93 -4.50 14.95 -1.13
C SER A 93 -3.17 14.96 -0.37
N SER A 94 -2.50 16.11 -0.28
CA SER A 94 -1.24 16.27 0.48
C SER A 94 -1.55 16.45 1.97
N VAL A 95 -1.12 15.51 2.79
CA VAL A 95 -1.28 15.50 4.24
C VAL A 95 0.09 15.57 4.89
N ARG A 96 0.29 16.55 5.77
CA ARG A 96 1.43 16.64 6.68
C ARG A 96 1.12 15.84 7.93
N MET A 97 1.97 14.87 8.25
CA MET A 97 1.88 14.02 9.42
C MET A 97 3.02 14.37 10.39
N ILE A 98 2.68 14.68 11.64
CA ILE A 98 3.63 14.90 12.73
C ILE A 98 3.48 13.73 13.69
N VAL A 99 4.54 12.94 13.85
CA VAL A 99 4.60 11.81 14.76
C VAL A 99 5.35 12.26 16.01
N SER A 100 4.70 12.14 17.18
CA SER A 100 5.28 12.51 18.47
C SER A 100 4.85 11.53 19.55
N GLN A 101 5.59 11.45 20.66
CA GLN A 101 5.27 10.51 21.75
C GLN A 101 3.77 10.53 22.14
N GLY A 102 3.11 9.39 21.95
CA GLY A 102 1.69 9.18 22.30
C GLY A 102 0.67 9.61 21.25
N ARG A 103 1.06 10.27 20.15
CA ARG A 103 0.09 10.81 19.17
C ARG A 103 0.63 11.05 17.77
N ILE A 104 -0.28 11.08 16.82
CA ILE A 104 -0.07 11.53 15.44
C ILE A 104 -0.99 12.71 15.16
N GLN A 105 -0.43 13.79 14.61
CA GLN A 105 -1.20 14.94 14.14
C GLN A 105 -1.19 14.95 12.61
N LEU A 106 -2.36 15.12 12.02
CA LEU A 106 -2.56 15.24 10.57
C LEU A 106 -3.03 16.64 10.23
N ASN A 107 -2.33 17.26 9.27
CA ASN A 107 -2.61 18.60 8.79
C ASN A 107 -2.78 18.59 7.27
N ALA A 108 -3.85 19.18 6.77
CA ALA A 108 -4.03 19.45 5.35
C ALA A 108 -4.39 20.93 5.16
N ASN A 109 -3.66 21.61 4.29
CA ASN A 109 -3.90 23.01 3.92
C ASN A 109 -4.29 23.08 2.45
N GLY A 110 -5.41 23.74 2.15
CA GLY A 110 -5.85 24.02 0.79
C GLY A 110 -6.19 25.50 0.60
N PRO A 111 -5.69 26.15 -0.48
CA PRO A 111 -5.90 27.59 -0.71
C PRO A 111 -7.37 28.01 -0.79
N ASP A 112 -8.27 27.09 -1.15
CA ASP A 112 -9.69 27.38 -1.36
C ASP A 112 -10.60 26.93 -0.21
N VAL A 113 -10.10 26.14 0.76
CA VAL A 113 -10.97 25.41 1.72
C VAL A 113 -10.53 25.50 3.19
N GLY A 114 -9.36 26.07 3.46
CA GLY A 114 -8.86 26.27 4.83
C GLY A 114 -8.02 25.10 5.35
N ASP A 115 -7.73 25.13 6.66
CA ASP A 115 -6.88 24.17 7.36
C ASP A 115 -7.73 23.07 8.02
N ALA A 116 -7.38 21.81 7.77
CA ALA A 116 -7.89 20.66 8.50
C ALA A 116 -6.82 20.14 9.47
N TYR A 117 -7.22 19.91 10.72
CA TYR A 117 -6.35 19.44 11.79
C TYR A 117 -7.01 18.26 12.50
N GLU A 118 -6.29 17.16 12.64
CA GLU A 118 -6.72 15.97 13.38
C GLU A 118 -5.59 15.47 14.27
N GLU A 119 -5.94 14.97 15.47
CA GLU A 119 -5.01 14.34 16.39
C GLU A 119 -5.52 12.94 16.75
N ILE A 120 -4.62 11.96 16.74
CA ILE A 120 -4.91 10.54 16.90
C ILE A 120 -3.95 9.98 17.94
N GLU A 121 -4.46 9.21 18.90
CA GLU A 121 -3.61 8.48 19.84
C GLU A 121 -2.83 7.37 19.11
N ALA A 122 -1.54 7.24 19.43
CA ALA A 122 -0.69 6.22 18.83
C ALA A 122 0.44 5.82 19.79
N ALA A 123 0.78 4.54 19.82
CA ALA A 123 1.97 4.07 20.52
C ALA A 123 3.19 4.30 19.62
N ILE A 124 4.12 5.15 20.08
CA ILE A 124 5.30 5.56 19.30
C ILE A 124 6.57 5.05 19.98
N GLU A 125 7.41 4.37 19.22
CA GLU A 125 8.76 3.97 19.61
C GLU A 125 9.76 4.69 18.70
N GLY A 126 10.73 5.40 19.28
CA GLY A 126 11.74 6.15 18.52
C GLY A 126 11.52 7.66 18.49
N PRO A 127 12.29 8.40 17.67
CA PRO A 127 12.26 9.86 17.65
C PRO A 127 11.02 10.42 16.94
N ASP A 128 10.65 11.64 17.32
CA ASP A 128 9.63 12.43 16.65
C ASP A 128 10.07 12.76 15.21
N LEU A 129 9.09 12.87 14.30
CA LEU A 129 9.34 13.24 12.91
C LEU A 129 8.13 13.94 12.28
N GLU A 130 8.41 14.73 11.25
CA GLU A 130 7.41 15.35 10.40
C GLU A 130 7.61 14.88 8.97
N ILE A 131 6.53 14.48 8.31
CA ILE A 131 6.57 13.85 6.99
C ILE A 131 5.31 14.16 6.17
N GLY A 132 5.46 14.38 4.88
CA GLY A 132 4.34 14.60 3.96
C GLY A 132 3.92 13.32 3.25
N PHE A 133 2.63 13.14 3.03
CA PHE A 133 2.07 12.01 2.28
C PHE A 133 1.01 12.46 1.30
N ASN A 134 0.79 11.64 0.27
CA ASN A 134 -0.50 11.62 -0.38
C ASN A 134 -1.46 10.77 0.48
N GLY A 135 -2.43 11.39 1.16
CA GLY A 135 -3.39 10.73 2.04
C GLY A 135 -4.15 9.60 1.35
N LYS A 136 -4.37 9.69 0.03
CA LYS A 136 -4.98 8.61 -0.75
C LYS A 136 -4.20 7.29 -0.66
N PHE A 137 -2.87 7.33 -0.68
CA PHE A 137 -2.07 6.11 -0.61
C PHE A 137 -2.18 5.43 0.76
N LEU A 138 -2.27 6.24 1.82
CA LEU A 138 -2.51 5.71 3.17
C LEU A 138 -3.91 5.08 3.26
N ILE A 139 -4.94 5.76 2.73
CA ILE A 139 -6.32 5.25 2.71
C ILE A 139 -6.43 3.96 1.88
N ASP A 140 -5.75 3.87 0.73
CA ASP A 140 -5.78 2.69 -0.13
C ASP A 140 -5.23 1.44 0.59
N PHE A 141 -4.18 1.59 1.42
CA PHE A 141 -3.72 0.53 2.31
C PHE A 141 -4.76 0.15 3.37
N LEU A 142 -5.34 1.15 4.06
CA LEU A 142 -6.31 0.90 5.13
C LEU A 142 -7.57 0.19 4.63
N LYS A 143 -7.95 0.37 3.36
CA LYS A 143 -9.12 -0.28 2.75
C LYS A 143 -8.96 -1.78 2.52
N VAL A 144 -7.73 -2.27 2.35
CA VAL A 144 -7.44 -3.68 2.05
C VAL A 144 -6.92 -4.46 3.25
N THR A 145 -6.70 -3.77 4.36
CA THR A 145 -6.22 -4.33 5.61
C THR A 145 -7.37 -4.70 6.53
N ASP A 146 -7.42 -5.92 7.06
CA ASP A 146 -8.50 -6.36 7.97
C ASP A 146 -8.16 -6.24 9.47
N SER A 147 -6.92 -5.94 9.83
CA SER A 147 -6.50 -5.79 11.24
C SER A 147 -7.07 -4.53 11.89
N GLU A 148 -7.31 -4.58 13.21
CA GLU A 148 -7.71 -3.43 14.02
C GLU A 148 -6.58 -2.41 14.21
N THR A 149 -5.32 -2.87 14.13
CA THR A 149 -4.14 -2.02 14.34
C THR A 149 -3.20 -2.08 13.14
N VAL A 150 -2.59 -0.94 12.83
CA VAL A 150 -1.58 -0.82 11.77
C VAL A 150 -0.29 -0.28 12.34
N ARG A 151 0.83 -0.70 11.75
CA ARG A 151 2.15 -0.16 12.07
C ARG A 151 2.66 0.66 10.90
N MET A 152 3.26 1.80 11.22
CA MET A 152 3.99 2.63 10.27
C MET A 152 5.44 2.74 10.73
N SER A 153 6.37 2.35 9.87
CA SER A 153 7.81 2.29 10.15
C SER A 153 8.56 3.32 9.33
N PHE A 154 9.33 4.18 10.00
CA PHE A 154 9.97 5.36 9.43
C PHE A 154 11.49 5.34 9.64
N ASN A 155 12.25 5.89 8.69
CA ASN A 155 13.69 6.18 8.83
C ASN A 155 14.02 7.66 8.56
N GLY A 156 13.00 8.52 8.50
CA GLY A 156 13.14 9.96 8.28
C GLY A 156 12.14 10.52 7.27
N ALA A 157 12.05 11.84 7.21
CA ALA A 157 11.03 12.60 6.47
C ALA A 157 11.04 12.40 4.94
N ARG A 158 12.14 11.85 4.39
CA ARG A 158 12.34 11.67 2.93
C ARG A 158 12.56 10.22 2.53
N THR A 159 12.42 9.29 3.47
CA THR A 159 12.65 7.86 3.24
C THR A 159 11.32 7.14 2.99
N PRO A 160 11.33 6.01 2.25
CA PRO A 160 10.15 5.17 2.12
C PRO A 160 9.63 4.75 3.50
N VAL A 161 8.31 4.71 3.63
CA VAL A 161 7.61 4.33 4.85
C VAL A 161 6.97 2.98 4.62
N LEU A 162 7.25 2.05 5.53
CA LEU A 162 6.68 0.72 5.51
C LEU A 162 5.43 0.69 6.38
N MET A 163 4.33 0.21 5.82
CA MET A 163 3.07 0.00 6.51
C MET A 163 2.74 -1.50 6.47
N ASP A 164 2.37 -2.04 7.62
CA ASP A 164 1.99 -3.43 7.80
C ASP A 164 1.01 -3.57 8.98
N THR A 165 0.69 -4.81 9.31
CA THR A 165 -0.09 -5.15 10.52
C THR A 165 0.71 -6.10 11.40
N GLN A 166 0.34 -6.20 12.68
CA GLN A 166 0.94 -7.20 13.56
C GLN A 166 0.48 -8.63 13.20
N ASP A 167 -0.68 -8.77 12.59
CA ASP A 167 -1.34 -10.07 12.38
C ASP A 167 -1.07 -10.69 11.01
N ASP A 168 -0.55 -9.90 10.05
CA ASP A 168 -0.20 -10.37 8.71
C ASP A 168 1.20 -9.89 8.29
N GLU A 169 2.19 -10.76 8.51
CA GLU A 169 3.58 -10.56 8.09
C GLU A 169 3.78 -10.74 6.57
N ASN A 170 2.79 -11.25 5.84
CA ASN A 170 2.90 -11.51 4.41
C ASN A 170 2.46 -10.32 3.55
N TYR A 171 1.89 -9.29 4.16
CA TYR A 171 1.45 -8.09 3.47
C TYR A 171 2.24 -6.86 3.91
N LEU A 172 3.04 -6.34 2.99
CA LEU A 172 3.84 -5.14 3.18
C LEU A 172 3.41 -4.06 2.18
N TYR A 173 3.23 -2.84 2.67
CA TYR A 173 2.86 -1.70 1.84
C TYR A 173 3.88 -0.58 2.00
N VAL A 174 4.49 -0.15 0.89
CA VAL A 174 5.54 0.87 0.91
C VAL A 174 5.01 2.16 0.29
N VAL A 175 5.11 3.26 1.03
CA VAL A 175 4.69 4.59 0.58
C VAL A 175 5.88 5.53 0.52
N MET A 176 6.01 6.24 -0.61
CA MET A 176 6.98 7.31 -0.74
C MET A 176 6.42 8.62 -0.16
N PRO A 177 7.20 9.35 0.66
CA PRO A 177 6.76 10.64 1.16
C PRO A 177 6.73 11.71 0.08
N LEU A 178 5.88 12.71 0.29
CA LEU A 178 5.88 13.96 -0.46
C LEU A 178 6.82 14.96 0.23
N LEU A 179 7.51 15.74 -0.59
CA LEU A 179 8.22 16.93 -0.12
C LEU A 179 7.17 17.96 0.32
N LEU A 180 7.17 18.27 1.61
CA LEU A 180 6.44 19.42 2.13
C LEU A 180 7.12 20.67 1.57
N SER A 181 6.37 21.50 0.85
CA SER A 181 6.79 22.86 0.54
C SER A 181 6.71 23.68 1.83
N GLU A 182 7.74 24.49 2.09
CA GLU A 182 7.74 25.52 3.15
C GLU A 182 6.65 26.57 2.92
#